data_AF-A0A317K4I1-F1
#
_entry.id   AF-A0A317K4I1-F1
#
_cell.length_a   1.000
_cell.length_b   1.000
_cell.length_c   1.000
_cell.angle_alpha   90.00
_cell.angle_beta   90.00
_cell.angle_gamma   90.00
#
_symmetry.space_group_name_H-M   'P 1'
#
loop_
_entity.id
_entity.type
_entity.pdbx_description
1 polymer ?
#
loop_
_entity_poly.entity_id
_entity_poly.type
_entity_poly.pdbx_seq_one_letter_code
_entity_poly.pdbx_strand_id
1 'polypeptide(L)'
;MAEPVEERAKDALRDVHRAATRHRDRGLHRTALEISHMARELGHDPGPIEDWRPCPVCGAEPGASCIQVPGHDMVGGAHPERTRE
;
A
#
# COMPACT_ATOMS: atom_id res chain seq x y z
N MET A 1 -24.26 -17.60 -4.30
CA MET A 1 -23.65 -17.82 -2.97
C MET A 1 -23.05 -16.48 -2.58
N ALA A 2 -23.45 -15.90 -1.45
CA ALA A 2 -22.88 -14.63 -1.01
C ALA A 2 -21.38 -14.83 -0.77
N GLU A 3 -20.55 -13.92 -1.28
CA GLU A 3 -19.13 -13.92 -0.92
C GLU A 3 -19.01 -13.88 0.60
N PRO A 4 -18.14 -14.70 1.20
CA PRO A 4 -17.94 -14.65 2.64
C PRO A 4 -17.55 -13.24 3.05
N VAL A 5 -18.12 -12.74 4.15
CA VAL A 5 -17.87 -11.38 4.68
C VAL A 5 -16.37 -11.08 4.81
N GLU A 6 -15.57 -12.12 5.09
CA GLU A 6 -14.12 -12.06 5.18
C GLU A 6 -13.44 -11.70 3.85
N GLU A 7 -13.85 -12.29 2.72
CA GLU A 7 -13.29 -11.93 1.40
C GLU A 7 -13.64 -10.49 1.02
N ARG A 8 -14.86 -10.05 1.32
CA ARG A 8 -15.26 -8.64 1.12
C ARG A 8 -14.44 -7.68 1.99
N ALA A 9 -14.06 -8.08 3.19
CA ALA A 9 -13.22 -7.27 4.06
C ALA A 9 -11.78 -7.17 3.51
N LYS A 10 -11.23 -8.27 2.99
CA LYS A 10 -9.91 -8.29 2.33
C LYS A 10 -9.89 -7.38 1.10
N ASP A 11 -10.95 -7.41 0.29
CA ASP A 11 -11.06 -6.56 -0.90
C ASP A 11 -11.16 -5.08 -0.54
N ALA A 12 -12.00 -4.74 0.45
CA ALA A 12 -12.11 -3.38 0.95
C ALA A 12 -10.77 -2.83 1.46
N LEU A 13 -10.00 -3.65 2.19
CA LEU A 13 -8.69 -3.27 2.71
C LEU A 13 -7.67 -3.05 1.59
N ARG A 14 -7.67 -3.92 0.57
CA ARG A 14 -6.87 -3.75 -0.65
C ARG A 14 -7.20 -2.46 -1.39
N ASP A 15 -8.48 -2.12 -1.51
CA ASP A 15 -8.92 -0.88 -2.15
C ASP A 15 -8.47 0.37 -1.39
N VAL A 16 -8.54 0.35 -0.05
CA VAL A 16 -8.02 1.45 0.79
C VAL A 16 -6.51 1.61 0.59
N HIS A 17 -5.74 0.52 0.60
CA HIS A 17 -4.30 0.59 0.35
C HIS A 17 -3.96 1.12 -1.05
N ARG A 18 -4.72 0.71 -2.08
CA ARG A 18 -4.56 1.20 -3.45
C ARG A 18 -4.84 2.70 -3.54
N ALA A 19 -5.92 3.15 -2.92
CA ALA A 19 -6.30 4.55 -2.87
C ALA A 19 -5.23 5.39 -2.13
N ALA A 20 -4.79 4.93 -0.95
CA ALA A 20 -3.73 5.59 -0.19
C ALA A 20 -2.44 5.75 -1.00
N THR A 21 -2.02 4.70 -1.71
CA THR A 21 -0.85 4.76 -2.60
C THR A 21 -1.04 5.72 -3.76
N ARG A 22 -2.18 5.63 -4.47
CA ARG A 22 -2.52 6.49 -5.62
C ARG A 22 -2.56 7.97 -5.22
N HIS A 23 -3.11 8.27 -4.05
CA HIS A 23 -3.28 9.64 -3.57
C HIS A 23 -2.10 10.15 -2.74
N ARG A 24 -1.06 9.33 -2.54
CA ARG A 24 0.10 9.66 -1.69
C ARG A 24 -0.33 10.10 -0.30
N ASP A 25 -1.28 9.36 0.26
CA ASP A 25 -1.75 9.54 1.63
C ASP A 25 -1.06 8.53 2.54
N ARG A 26 0.06 8.95 3.13
CA ARG A 26 0.82 8.15 4.09
C ARG A 26 0.01 7.85 5.36
N GLY A 27 -0.87 8.76 5.77
CA GLY A 27 -1.73 8.56 6.94
C GLY A 27 -2.70 7.42 6.71
N LEU A 28 -3.42 7.47 5.59
CA LEU A 28 -4.35 6.42 5.19
C LEU A 28 -3.65 5.07 4.98
N HIS A 29 -2.46 5.07 4.37
CA HIS A 29 -1.68 3.84 4.19
C HIS A 29 -1.30 3.22 5.53
N ARG A 30 -0.83 4.03 6.49
CA ARG A 30 -0.47 3.57 7.84
C ARG A 30 -1.67 3.00 8.59
N THR A 31 -2.80 3.70 8.57
CA THR A 31 -4.02 3.21 9.23
C THR A 31 -4.50 1.89 8.64
N ALA A 32 -4.40 1.71 7.32
CA ALA A 32 -4.74 0.43 6.69
C ALA A 32 -3.77 -0.71 7.08
N LEU A 33 -2.48 -0.42 7.26
CA LEU A 33 -1.53 -1.39 7.82
C LEU A 33 -1.87 -1.75 9.27
N GLU A 34 -2.19 -0.78 10.10
CA GLU A 34 -2.60 -1.02 11.50
C GLU A 34 -3.86 -1.89 11.57
N ILE A 35 -4.86 -1.63 10.73
CA ILE A 35 -6.07 -2.47 10.61
C ILE A 35 -5.69 -3.90 10.21
N SER A 36 -4.80 -4.06 9.24
CA SER A 36 -4.33 -5.38 8.80
C SER A 36 -3.62 -6.15 9.91
N HIS A 37 -2.77 -5.45 10.67
CA HIS A 37 -2.07 -6.03 11.82
C HIS A 37 -3.05 -6.49 12.90
N MET A 38 -4.01 -5.63 13.28
CA MET A 38 -5.04 -5.97 14.26
C MET A 38 -5.90 -7.16 13.81
N ALA A 39 -6.28 -7.21 12.52
CA ALA A 39 -7.03 -8.34 11.97
C ALA A 39 -6.25 -9.66 12.12
N ARG A 40 -4.94 -9.63 11.86
CA ARG A 40 -4.05 -10.78 12.01
C ARG A 40 -3.86 -11.20 13.47
N GLU A 41 -3.76 -10.25 14.40
CA GLU A 41 -3.74 -10.53 15.84
C GLU A 41 -5.04 -11.18 16.33
N LEU A 42 -6.17 -10.86 15.69
CA LEU A 42 -7.47 -11.47 15.94
C LEU A 42 -7.65 -12.84 15.24
N GLY A 43 -6.65 -13.32 14.49
CA GLY A 43 -6.68 -14.60 13.79
C GLY A 43 -7.33 -14.57 12.41
N HIS A 44 -7.58 -13.39 11.84
CA HIS A 44 -8.06 -13.23 10.47
C HIS A 44 -6.90 -13.10 9.48
N ASP A 45 -7.12 -13.53 8.25
CA ASP A 45 -6.21 -13.26 7.14
C ASP A 45 -6.59 -11.91 6.50
N PRO A 46 -5.75 -10.87 6.55
CA PRO A 46 -6.02 -9.59 5.87
C PRO A 46 -5.77 -9.66 4.35
N GLY A 47 -5.27 -10.78 3.82
CA GLY A 47 -4.89 -10.95 2.42
C GLY A 47 -3.47 -10.43 2.10
N PRO A 48 -3.02 -10.55 0.85
CA PRO A 48 -1.67 -10.19 0.45
C PRO A 48 -1.45 -8.67 0.49
N ILE A 49 -0.60 -8.23 1.42
CA ILE A 49 -0.09 -6.85 1.51
C ILE A 49 1.24 -6.73 0.72
N GLU A 50 1.71 -7.83 0.12
CA GLU A 50 3.04 -7.94 -0.48
C GLU A 50 3.22 -7.09 -1.75
N ASP A 51 2.12 -6.65 -2.37
CA ASP A 51 2.13 -5.72 -3.50
C ASP A 51 2.55 -4.30 -3.08
N TRP A 52 2.56 -3.98 -1.79
CA TRP A 52 2.81 -2.63 -1.26
C TRP A 52 4.28 -2.46 -0.84
N ARG A 53 5.19 -2.61 -1.79
CA ARG A 53 6.63 -2.49 -1.54
C ARG A 53 7.09 -1.03 -1.40
N PRO A 54 8.05 -0.74 -0.50
CA PRO A 54 8.75 0.54 -0.51
C PRO A 54 9.38 0.81 -1.88
N CYS A 55 9.57 2.08 -2.23
CA CYS A 55 10.25 2.45 -3.47
C CYS A 55 11.66 1.82 -3.50
N PRO A 56 12.01 1.03 -4.54
CA PRO A 56 13.30 0.34 -4.58
C PRO A 56 14.50 1.30 -4.69
N VAL A 57 14.26 2.54 -5.13
CA VAL A 57 15.31 3.55 -5.32
C VAL A 57 15.62 4.30 -4.02
N CYS A 58 14.59 4.71 -3.27
CA CYS A 58 14.76 5.63 -2.13
C CYS A 58 14.15 5.13 -0.81
N GLY A 59 13.53 3.95 -0.80
CA GLY A 59 12.89 3.38 0.39
C GLY A 59 11.59 4.07 0.81
N ALA A 60 11.05 5.02 0.03
CA ALA A 60 9.80 5.69 0.36
C ALA A 60 8.64 4.68 0.50
N GLU A 61 7.99 4.69 1.66
CA GLU A 61 6.84 3.82 1.97
C GLU A 61 5.67 4.04 0.99
N PRO A 62 4.82 3.03 0.75
CA PRO A 62 3.54 3.22 0.06
C PRO A 62 2.74 4.40 0.66
N GLY A 63 2.15 5.24 -0.20
CA GLY A 63 1.50 6.49 0.22
C GLY A 63 2.44 7.65 0.54
N ALA A 64 3.76 7.48 0.63
CA ALA A 64 4.71 8.60 0.74
C ALA A 64 5.21 9.09 -0.63
N SER A 65 5.58 10.37 -0.76
CA SER A 65 6.31 10.88 -1.92
C SER A 65 7.75 10.36 -1.94
N CYS A 66 8.32 10.20 -3.14
CA CYS A 66 9.74 9.88 -3.25
C CYS A 66 10.61 11.12 -3.00
N ILE A 67 11.88 10.91 -2.67
CA ILE A 67 12.89 11.96 -2.61
C ILE A 67 13.77 11.88 -3.85
N GLN A 68 14.35 13.01 -4.28
CA GLN A 68 15.26 13.01 -5.43
C GLN A 68 16.52 12.21 -5.11
N VAL A 69 16.88 11.26 -5.97
CA VAL A 69 18.12 10.47 -5.88
C VAL A 69 18.92 10.69 -7.17
N PRO A 70 20.24 10.96 -7.10
CA PRO A 70 21.07 11.13 -8.29
C PRO A 70 20.95 9.95 -9.26
N GLY A 71 20.67 10.23 -10.53
CA GLY A 71 20.50 9.20 -11.57
C GLY A 71 19.10 8.58 -11.65
N HIS A 72 18.16 9.00 -10.79
CA HIS A 72 16.78 8.52 -10.80
C HIS A 72 15.80 9.70 -10.78
N ASP A 73 15.33 10.09 -11.96
CA ASP A 73 14.37 11.19 -12.08
C ASP A 73 12.98 10.79 -11.60
N MET A 74 12.34 11.68 -10.85
CA MET A 74 10.95 11.51 -10.41
C MET A 74 9.96 12.02 -11.46
N VAL A 75 8.90 11.26 -11.71
CA VAL A 75 7.76 11.68 -12.53
C VAL A 75 6.53 11.82 -11.63
N GLY A 76 5.94 13.01 -11.61
CA GLY A 76 4.76 13.27 -10.77
C GLY A 76 5.00 13.07 -9.27
N GLY A 77 6.24 13.19 -8.78
CA GLY A 77 6.61 13.03 -7.37
C GLY A 77 6.87 11.58 -6.91
N ALA A 78 7.02 10.64 -7.85
CA ALA A 78 7.47 9.27 -7.57
C ALA A 78 8.51 8.78 -8.58
N HIS A 79 9.39 7.87 -8.16
CA HIS A 79 10.29 7.17 -9.09
C HIS A 79 9.49 6.18 -9.97
N PRO A 80 9.69 6.15 -11.30
CA PRO A 80 9.02 5.22 -12.21
C PRO A 80 9.17 3.73 -11.83
N GLU A 81 10.29 3.36 -11.21
CA GLU A 81 10.62 2.02 -10.73
C GLU A 81 9.71 1.55 -9.59
N ARG A 82 8.93 2.46 -9.01
CA ARG A 82 7.93 2.12 -7.99
C ARG A 82 6.65 1.52 -8.58
N THR A 83 6.32 1.85 -9.83
CA THR A 83 5.08 1.43 -10.50
C THR A 83 5.31 0.51 -11.68
N ARG A 84 6.57 0.16 -11.98
CA ARG A 84 6.90 -0.84 -13.00
C ARG A 84 6.67 -2.22 -12.41
N GLU A 85 5.50 -2.77 -12.72
CA GLU A 85 5.12 -4.19 -12.59
C GLU A 85 5.97 -5.07 -13.51
#